data_AF-A0A382ANF5-F1
#
_entry.id   AF-A0A382ANF5-F1
#
_cell.length_a   1.000
_cell.length_b   1.000
_cell.length_c   1.000
_cell.angle_alpha   90.00
_cell.angle_beta   90.00
_cell.angle_gamma   90.00
#
_symmetry.space_group_name_H-M   'P 1'
#
loop_
_entity.id
_entity.type
_entity.pdbx_description
1 polymer ?
#
loop_
_entity_poly.entity_id
_entity_poly.type
_entity_poly.pdbx_seq_one_letter_code
_entity_poly.pdbx_strand_id
1 'polypeptide(L)'
;MQTLTTIKSIKTQKEDQFTSYFGMLIALGSFSMLFIALLASYGILRVRSGIWMSNTIETMPLTLAGVNTIVILISSITLFMASKANERENKILTLNQIYTTIIIGLVFLSLQIILWNLLIYDGFTIKTHQAGS
;
A
#
# COMPACT_ATOMS: atom_id res chain seq x y z
N MET A 1 12.92 35.57 -29.95
CA MET A 1 13.28 34.13 -29.97
C MET A 1 13.06 33.44 -28.62
N GLN A 2 13.33 34.08 -27.48
CA GLN A 2 13.11 33.51 -26.12
C GLN A 2 11.63 33.27 -25.74
N THR A 3 10.69 34.03 -26.28
CA THR A 3 9.24 33.89 -26.01
C THR A 3 8.63 32.61 -26.55
N LEU A 4 9.10 32.12 -27.71
CA LEU A 4 8.59 30.88 -28.32
C LEU A 4 9.06 29.62 -27.56
N THR A 5 10.27 29.64 -26.98
CA THR A 5 10.79 28.56 -26.14
C THR A 5 10.01 28.41 -24.83
N THR A 6 9.62 29.51 -24.19
CA THR A 6 8.84 29.48 -22.95
C THR A 6 7.44 28.93 -23.17
N ILE A 7 6.74 29.37 -24.23
CA ILE A 7 5.38 28.87 -24.54
C ILE A 7 5.40 27.37 -24.91
N LYS A 8 6.42 26.93 -25.65
CA LYS A 8 6.60 25.50 -25.96
C LYS A 8 6.84 24.67 -24.69
N SER A 9 7.70 25.14 -23.78
CA SER A 9 8.00 24.44 -22.52
C SER A 9 6.78 24.32 -21.60
N ILE A 10 5.96 25.37 -21.51
CA ILE A 10 4.72 25.36 -20.70
C ILE A 10 3.69 24.38 -21.29
N LYS A 11 3.54 24.34 -22.62
CA LYS A 11 2.60 23.42 -23.28
C LYS A 11 3.02 21.96 -23.11
N THR A 12 4.30 21.65 -23.36
CA THR A 12 4.85 20.30 -23.18
C THR A 12 4.77 19.84 -21.72
N GLN A 13 5.16 20.70 -20.76
CA GLN A 13 5.03 20.37 -19.34
C GLN A 13 3.58 20.09 -18.94
N LYS A 14 2.60 20.85 -19.45
CA LYS A 14 1.19 20.65 -19.10
C LYS A 14 0.59 19.38 -19.73
N GLU A 15 0.98 19.07 -20.97
CA GLU A 15 0.59 17.82 -21.67
C GLU A 15 1.20 16.58 -21.00
N ASP A 16 2.46 16.65 -20.56
CA ASP A 16 3.16 15.56 -19.87
C ASP A 16 2.57 15.29 -18.48
N GLN A 17 2.21 16.34 -17.74
CA GLN A 17 1.56 16.23 -16.43
C GLN A 17 0.16 15.62 -16.54
N PHE A 18 -0.64 16.04 -17.54
CA PHE A 18 -1.95 15.45 -17.79
C PHE A 18 -1.85 13.98 -18.16
N THR A 19 -0.91 13.62 -19.05
CA THR A 19 -0.68 12.24 -19.47
C THR A 19 -0.22 11.36 -18.30
N SER A 20 0.68 11.87 -17.46
CA SER A 20 1.18 11.16 -16.28
C SER A 20 0.08 10.93 -15.23
N TYR A 21 -0.73 11.96 -14.96
CA TYR A 21 -1.86 11.87 -14.04
C TYR A 21 -2.91 10.87 -14.54
N PHE A 22 -3.25 10.94 -15.83
CA PHE A 22 -4.20 10.02 -16.45
C PHE A 22 -3.68 8.57 -16.44
N GLY A 23 -2.39 8.38 -16.72
CA GLY A 23 -1.74 7.07 -16.59
C GLY A 23 -1.79 6.52 -15.16
N MET A 24 -1.54 7.38 -14.16
CA MET A 24 -1.67 7.00 -12.74
C MET A 24 -3.10 6.58 -12.38
N LEU A 25 -4.13 7.29 -12.86
CA LEU A 25 -5.52 6.91 -12.64
C LEU A 25 -5.87 5.55 -13.25
N ILE A 26 -5.41 5.28 -14.48
CA ILE A 26 -5.62 3.97 -15.12
C ILE A 26 -4.94 2.86 -14.31
N ALA A 27 -3.70 3.08 -13.85
CA ALA A 27 -2.97 2.11 -13.04
C ALA A 27 -3.69 1.82 -11.71
N LEU A 28 -4.16 2.86 -11.01
CA LEU A 28 -4.96 2.70 -9.79
C LEU A 28 -6.28 1.96 -10.06
N GLY A 29 -6.94 2.24 -11.19
CA GLY A 29 -8.13 1.51 -11.63
C GLY A 29 -7.85 0.03 -11.86
N SER A 30 -6.74 -0.30 -12.51
CA SER A 30 -6.30 -1.69 -12.72
C SER A 30 -6.01 -2.41 -11.41
N PHE A 31 -5.28 -1.78 -10.48
CA PHE A 31 -5.06 -2.36 -9.14
C PHE A 31 -6.36 -2.52 -8.35
N SER A 32 -7.30 -1.57 -8.49
CA SER A 32 -8.61 -1.68 -7.86
C SER A 32 -9.38 -2.90 -8.37
N MET A 33 -9.38 -3.16 -9.68
CA MET A 33 -9.99 -4.36 -10.25
C MET A 33 -9.32 -5.65 -9.74
N LEU A 34 -7.99 -5.65 -9.62
CA LEU A 34 -7.25 -6.77 -9.02
C LEU A 34 -7.71 -7.05 -7.59
N PHE A 35 -7.78 -6.02 -6.73
CA PHE A 35 -8.25 -6.17 -5.35
C PHE A 35 -9.71 -6.60 -5.27
N ILE A 36 -10.58 -6.10 -6.15
CA ILE A 36 -11.99 -6.54 -6.24
C ILE A 36 -12.06 -8.03 -6.54
N ALA A 37 -11.27 -8.54 -7.49
CA ALA A 37 -11.25 -9.96 -7.81
C ALA A 37 -10.76 -10.81 -6.62
N LEU A 38 -9.73 -10.36 -5.91
CA LEU A 38 -9.22 -11.04 -4.70
C LEU A 38 -10.26 -11.06 -3.58
N LEU A 39 -10.93 -9.94 -3.32
CA LEU A 39 -11.99 -9.84 -2.30
C LEU A 39 -13.23 -10.67 -2.68
N ALA A 40 -13.61 -10.69 -3.96
CA ALA A 40 -14.72 -11.52 -4.45
C ALA A 40 -14.41 -13.01 -4.29
N SER A 41 -13.19 -13.44 -4.63
CA SER A 41 -12.71 -14.81 -4.40
C SER A 41 -12.82 -15.19 -2.92
N TYR A 42 -12.29 -14.35 -2.03
CA TYR A 42 -12.40 -14.53 -0.58
C TYR A 42 -13.87 -14.61 -0.12
N GLY A 43 -14.74 -13.73 -0.61
CA GLY A 43 -16.16 -13.72 -0.28
C GLY A 43 -16.88 -15.02 -0.69
N ILE A 44 -16.57 -15.56 -1.87
CA ILE A 44 -17.12 -16.84 -2.32
C ILE A 44 -16.65 -17.98 -1.43
N LEU A 45 -15.36 -18.03 -1.09
CA LEU A 45 -14.82 -19.04 -0.14
C LEU A 45 -15.52 -18.94 1.21
N ARG A 46 -15.73 -17.72 1.72
CA ARG A 46 -16.39 -17.46 3.00
C ARG A 46 -17.83 -17.95 3.07
N VAL A 47 -18.60 -17.80 1.98
CA VAL A 47 -19.99 -18.27 1.90
C VAL A 47 -20.07 -19.79 1.77
N ARG A 48 -19.09 -20.41 1.10
CA ARG A 48 -19.07 -21.87 0.89
C ARG A 48 -18.55 -22.66 2.10
N SER A 49 -17.82 -22.02 3.00
CA SER A 49 -17.31 -22.64 4.22
C SER A 49 -18.39 -22.69 5.32
N GLY A 50 -18.84 -23.88 5.72
CA GLY A 50 -19.76 -24.05 6.85
C GLY A 50 -19.12 -23.77 8.21
N ILE A 51 -17.84 -24.10 8.37
CA ILE A 51 -17.01 -23.80 9.55
C ILE A 51 -15.80 -23.03 9.05
N TRP A 52 -15.64 -21.78 9.49
CA TRP A 52 -14.57 -20.89 9.02
C TRP A 52 -13.29 -20.96 9.87
N MET A 53 -13.45 -21.22 11.16
CA MET A 53 -12.38 -21.42 12.13
C MET A 53 -12.87 -22.39 13.19
N SER A 54 -12.21 -23.53 13.36
CA SER A 54 -12.47 -24.43 14.50
C SER A 54 -11.65 -24.03 15.74
N ASN A 55 -10.55 -23.30 15.55
CA ASN A 55 -9.65 -22.87 16.62
C ASN A 55 -9.78 -21.36 16.81
N THR A 56 -9.87 -20.93 18.07
CA THR A 56 -9.75 -19.51 18.46
C THR A 56 -8.39 -19.01 18.01
N ILE A 57 -8.33 -18.03 17.09
CA ILE A 57 -7.08 -17.33 16.78
C ILE A 57 -6.52 -16.81 18.10
N GLU A 58 -5.24 -17.05 18.38
CA GLU A 58 -4.60 -16.39 19.49
C GLU A 58 -4.74 -14.87 19.37
N THR A 59 -4.90 -14.16 20.48
CA THR A 59 -5.06 -12.70 20.45
C THR A 59 -3.81 -11.98 19.93
N MET A 60 -2.66 -12.66 19.96
CA MET A 60 -1.36 -12.11 19.58
C MET A 60 -1.27 -11.73 18.09
N PRO A 61 -1.56 -12.60 17.10
CA PRO A 61 -1.63 -12.23 15.68
C PRO A 61 -2.54 -11.02 15.38
N LEU A 62 -3.68 -10.93 16.06
CA LEU A 62 -4.64 -9.83 15.84
C LEU A 62 -4.08 -8.48 16.28
N THR A 63 -3.45 -8.44 17.46
CA THR A 63 -2.79 -7.22 17.95
C THR A 63 -1.64 -6.79 17.05
N LEU A 64 -0.84 -7.74 16.55
CA LEU A 64 0.28 -7.46 15.65
C LEU A 64 -0.21 -6.91 14.30
N ALA A 65 -1.30 -7.45 13.75
CA ALA A 65 -1.93 -6.92 12.54
C ALA A 65 -2.46 -5.48 12.73
N GLY A 66 -3.04 -5.20 13.90
CA GLY A 66 -3.49 -3.85 14.27
C GLY A 66 -2.34 -2.85 14.33
N VAL A 67 -1.24 -3.21 15.00
CA VAL A 67 -0.02 -2.40 15.06
C VAL A 67 0.55 -2.19 13.65
N ASN A 68 0.64 -3.23 12.82
CA ASN A 68 1.16 -3.11 11.47
C ASN A 68 0.33 -2.15 10.60
N THR A 69 -0.99 -2.13 10.81
CA THR A 69 -1.90 -1.18 10.15
C THR A 69 -1.62 0.26 10.56
N ILE A 70 -1.33 0.51 11.84
CA ILE A 70 -0.94 1.83 12.32
C ILE A 70 0.41 2.26 11.70
N VAL A 71 1.36 1.34 11.57
CA VAL A 71 2.67 1.60 10.94
C VAL A 71 2.52 2.10 9.50
N ILE A 72 1.69 1.43 8.68
CA ILE A 72 1.48 1.86 7.28
C ILE A 72 0.73 3.20 7.19
N LEU A 73 -0.20 3.49 8.12
CA LEU A 73 -0.86 4.79 8.20
C LEU A 73 0.14 5.92 8.52
N ILE A 74 1.05 5.69 9.47
CA ILE A 74 2.12 6.64 9.78
C ILE A 74 3.03 6.87 8.57
N SER A 75 3.33 5.81 7.82
CA SER A 75 4.10 5.92 6.57
C SER A 75 3.42 6.84 5.56
N SER A 76 2.10 6.70 5.37
CA SER A 76 1.31 7.57 4.48
C SER A 76 1.34 9.03 4.90
N ILE A 77 1.20 9.31 6.20
CA ILE A 77 1.29 10.68 6.75
C ILE A 77 2.68 11.27 6.50
N THR A 78 3.74 10.47 6.69
CA THR A 78 5.12 10.91 6.47
C THR A 78 5.36 11.29 5.01
N LEU A 79 4.82 10.51 4.07
CA LEU A 79 4.91 10.83 2.64
C LEU A 79 4.11 12.09 2.27
N PHE A 80 2.93 12.28 2.87
CA PHE A 80 2.15 13.52 2.70
C PHE A 80 2.91 14.75 3.22
N MET A 81 3.58 14.63 4.36
CA MET A 81 4.46 15.68 4.88
C MET A 81 5.61 15.97 3.90
N ALA A 82 6.18 14.94 3.26
CA ALA A 82 7.24 15.11 2.26
C ALA A 82 6.77 15.93 1.06
N SER A 83 5.55 15.68 0.58
CA SER A 83 4.93 16.50 -0.48
C SER A 83 4.81 17.97 -0.06
N LYS A 84 4.36 18.22 1.17
CA LYS A 84 4.22 19.58 1.71
C LYS A 84 5.57 20.28 1.92
N ALA A 85 6.61 19.54 2.29
CA ALA A 85 7.98 20.07 2.38
C ALA A 85 8.54 20.44 0.99
N ASN A 86 8.19 19.65 -0.02
CA ASN A 86 8.58 19.89 -1.41
C ASN A 86 7.91 21.15 -1.98
N GLU A 87 6.65 21.41 -1.66
CA GLU A 87 5.95 22.66 -2.02
C GLU A 87 6.62 23.91 -1.40
N ARG A 88 7.32 23.75 -0.28
CA ARG A 88 8.11 24.82 0.37
C ARG A 88 9.55 24.91 -0.13
N GLU A 89 9.88 24.20 -1.21
CA GLU A 89 11.21 24.09 -1.82
C GLU A 89 12.31 23.61 -0.86
N ASN A 90 11.95 22.99 0.28
CA ASN A 90 12.91 22.50 1.26
C ASN A 90 13.38 21.08 0.91
N LYS A 91 14.35 20.98 0.01
CA LYS A 91 14.90 19.71 -0.50
C LYS A 91 15.42 18.78 0.61
N ILE A 92 16.10 19.32 1.62
CA ILE A 92 16.67 18.52 2.71
C ILE A 92 15.55 17.86 3.51
N LEU A 93 14.52 18.61 3.86
CA LEU A 93 13.38 18.09 4.61
C LEU A 93 12.59 17.06 3.79
N THR A 94 12.37 17.31 2.50
CA THR A 94 11.72 16.35 1.58
C THR A 94 12.47 15.02 1.53
N LEU A 95 13.79 15.06 1.33
CA LEU A 95 14.60 13.84 1.26
C LEU A 95 14.58 13.07 2.59
N ASN A 96 14.72 13.77 3.73
CA ASN A 96 14.67 13.13 5.04
C ASN A 96 13.32 12.44 5.30
N GLN A 97 12.21 13.05 4.88
CA GLN A 97 10.88 12.45 5.04
C GLN A 97 10.65 11.28 4.09
N ILE A 98 11.19 11.31 2.87
CA ILE A 98 11.18 10.16 1.95
C ILE A 98 11.97 8.99 2.54
N TYR A 99 13.18 9.22 3.06
CA TYR A 99 13.97 8.18 3.71
C TYR A 99 13.24 7.58 4.92
N THR A 100 12.63 8.44 5.74
CA THR A 100 11.81 8.01 6.89
C THR A 100 10.64 7.14 6.43
N THR A 101 9.94 7.53 5.36
CA THR A 101 8.84 6.76 4.77
C THR A 101 9.31 5.38 4.31
N ILE A 102 10.45 5.29 3.64
CA ILE A 102 11.04 4.01 3.19
C ILE A 102 11.37 3.12 4.39
N ILE A 103 12.01 3.66 5.43
CA ILE A 103 12.36 2.89 6.64
C ILE A 103 11.09 2.36 7.31
N ILE A 104 10.06 3.18 7.49
CA ILE A 104 8.77 2.75 8.06
C ILE A 104 8.13 1.68 7.18
N GLY A 105 8.21 1.82 5.86
CA GLY A 105 7.76 0.81 4.90
C GLY A 105 8.48 -0.53 5.08
N LEU A 106 9.80 -0.54 5.25
CA LEU A 106 10.57 -1.76 5.51
C LEU A 106 10.19 -2.42 6.84
N VAL A 107 9.90 -1.62 7.88
CA VAL A 107 9.37 -2.13 9.15
C VAL A 107 8.01 -2.80 8.92
N PHE A 108 7.10 -2.18 8.16
CA PHE A 108 5.81 -2.77 7.81
C PHE A 108 5.96 -4.13 7.09
N LEU A 109 6.85 -4.21 6.08
CA LEU A 109 7.11 -5.47 5.38
C LEU A 109 7.65 -6.55 6.33
N SER A 110 8.56 -6.19 7.22
CA SER A 110 9.15 -7.12 8.19
C SER A 110 8.11 -7.67 9.17
N LEU A 111 7.25 -6.80 9.69
CA LEU A 111 6.12 -7.20 10.55
C LEU A 111 5.13 -8.11 9.81
N GLN A 112 4.86 -7.82 8.53
CA GLN A 112 3.98 -8.65 7.71
C GLN A 112 4.53 -10.06 7.52
N ILE A 113 5.84 -10.19 7.28
CA ILE A 113 6.51 -11.49 7.17
C ILE A 113 6.45 -12.26 8.49
N ILE A 114 6.69 -11.59 9.62
CA ILE A 114 6.59 -12.23 10.95
C ILE A 114 5.16 -12.71 11.20
N LEU A 115 4.16 -11.88 10.91
CA LEU A 115 2.74 -12.24 11.04
C LEU A 115 2.41 -13.47 10.19
N TRP A 116 2.84 -13.52 8.93
CA TRP A 116 2.63 -14.68 8.08
C TRP A 116 3.30 -15.94 8.62
N ASN A 117 4.52 -15.85 9.15
CA ASN A 117 5.18 -17.00 9.76
C ASN A 117 4.44 -17.52 10.99
N LEU A 118 3.90 -16.62 11.83
CA LEU A 118 3.06 -17.00 12.98
C LEU A 118 1.78 -17.73 12.51
N LEU A 119 1.08 -17.19 11.51
CA LEU A 119 -0.12 -17.83 10.97
C LEU A 119 0.16 -19.21 10.34
N ILE A 120 1.29 -19.35 9.65
CA ILE A 120 1.71 -20.64 9.06
C ILE A 120 2.01 -21.65 10.17
N TYR A 121 2.69 -21.24 11.24
CA TYR A 121 2.98 -22.08 12.41
C TYR A 121 1.69 -22.57 13.08
N ASP A 122 0.69 -21.70 13.18
CA ASP A 122 -0.64 -22.02 13.71
C ASP A 122 -1.51 -22.89 12.77
N GLY A 123 -0.96 -23.32 11.63
CA GLY A 123 -1.61 -24.23 10.69
C GLY A 123 -2.48 -23.57 9.62
N PHE A 124 -2.51 -22.23 9.56
CA PHE A 124 -3.17 -21.47 8.49
C PHE A 124 -2.29 -21.41 7.24
N THR A 125 -2.12 -22.56 6.58
CA THR A 125 -1.42 -22.65 5.29
C THR A 125 -2.43 -22.76 4.15
N ILE A 126 -2.06 -22.25 2.97
CA ILE A 126 -2.82 -22.34 1.70
C ILE A 126 -3.31 -23.78 1.40
N LYS A 127 -2.59 -24.80 1.87
CA LYS A 127 -2.90 -26.22 1.63
C LYS A 127 -3.79 -26.87 2.70
N THR A 128 -3.85 -26.30 3.91
CA THR A 128 -4.46 -26.95 5.08
C THR A 128 -5.80 -26.35 5.49
N HIS A 129 -6.06 -25.07 5.17
CA HIS A 129 -7.31 -24.40 5.53
C HIS A 129 -7.86 -23.58 4.36
N GLN A 130 -9.15 -23.70 4.06
CA GLN A 130 -9.84 -22.86 3.06
C GLN A 130 -9.77 -21.36 3.40
N ALA A 131 -9.63 -21.01 4.69
CA ALA A 131 -9.43 -19.63 5.13
C ALA A 131 -7.99 -19.12 4.92
N GLY A 132 -7.02 -20.01 4.67
CA GLY A 132 -5.61 -19.69 4.43
C GLY A 132 -5.18 -19.72 2.97
N SER A 133 -6.08 -20.10 2.04
CA SER A 133 -5.86 -20.11 0.58
C SER A 133 -6.47 -18.91 -0.11
#